data_AF-A0A177V2S0-F1
#
_entry.id   AF-A0A177V2S0-F1
#
_cell.length_a   1.000
_cell.length_b   1.000
_cell.length_c   1.000
_cell.angle_alpha   90.00
_cell.angle_beta   90.00
_cell.angle_gamma   90.00
#
_symmetry.space_group_name_H-M   'P 1'
#
loop_
_entity.id
_entity.type
_entity.pdbx_description
1 polymer ?
#
loop_
_entity_poly.entity_id
_entity_poly.type
_entity_poly.pdbx_seq_one_letter_code
_entity_poly.pdbx_strand_id
1 'polypeptide(L)'
;MPREGYPPGTDPNAPPPLLYTSQIGTAVAPRRRRHREAEVEHAYEIQKDAAIRGAAIWTFLGGTTTVMAHYLFPGFRKQTLAFKAFLVSGATIFGLVVGADTVLLNHESQERSEEHAIRNRARLELGRRGIVASESEIEKWKEQVRREYWEKQDAAAAAGAGAGAAGSKSTTTPSMEEQSNPNR
;
A
#
# COMPACT_ATOMS: atom_id res chain seq x y z
N MET A 1 -24.37 -44.37 1.34
CA MET A 1 -25.81 -44.60 1.58
C MET A 1 -26.27 -43.57 2.60
N PRO A 2 -27.13 -42.59 2.23
CA PRO A 2 -27.69 -41.64 3.20
C PRO A 2 -28.63 -42.36 4.18
N ARG A 3 -28.59 -42.02 5.47
CA ARG A 3 -29.56 -42.51 6.46
C ARG A 3 -30.80 -41.61 6.47
N GLU A 4 -31.97 -42.23 6.51
CA GLU A 4 -33.28 -41.57 6.59
C GLU A 4 -33.39 -40.77 7.91
N GLY A 5 -33.74 -39.48 7.84
CA GLY A 5 -34.04 -38.64 9.00
C GLY A 5 -33.07 -37.49 9.32
N TYR A 6 -31.99 -37.31 8.55
CA TYR A 6 -31.09 -36.15 8.68
C TYR A 6 -30.82 -35.51 7.32
N PRO A 7 -30.86 -34.17 7.17
CA PRO A 7 -30.49 -33.54 5.91
C PRO A 7 -29.02 -33.87 5.56
N PRO A 8 -28.69 -33.99 4.27
CA PRO A 8 -27.34 -34.37 3.85
C PRO A 8 -26.31 -33.37 4.37
N GLY A 9 -25.31 -33.87 5.12
CA GLY A 9 -24.17 -33.08 5.60
C GLY A 9 -24.23 -32.61 7.06
N THR A 10 -25.26 -32.98 7.83
CA THR A 10 -25.39 -32.51 9.22
C THR A 10 -25.05 -33.55 10.30
N ASP A 11 -24.66 -34.79 9.95
CA ASP A 11 -24.28 -35.83 10.92
C ASP A 11 -23.07 -35.39 11.78
N PRO A 12 -23.22 -35.26 13.12
CA PRO A 12 -22.15 -34.80 14.01
C PRO A 12 -20.99 -35.80 14.19
N ASN A 13 -21.14 -37.05 13.75
CA ASN A 13 -20.10 -38.10 13.86
C ASN A 13 -19.51 -38.51 12.49
N ALA A 14 -19.85 -37.81 11.40
CA ALA A 14 -19.26 -38.07 10.09
C ALA A 14 -17.86 -37.44 9.99
N PRO A 15 -16.85 -38.13 9.41
CA PRO A 15 -15.57 -37.50 9.10
C PRO A 15 -15.82 -36.31 8.15
N PRO A 16 -15.17 -35.14 8.39
CA PRO A 16 -15.48 -33.92 7.64
C PRO A 16 -15.26 -34.16 6.14
N PRO A 17 -16.21 -33.75 5.27
CA PRO A 17 -16.08 -33.95 3.84
C PRO A 17 -14.84 -33.19 3.34
N LEU A 18 -13.99 -33.88 2.57
CA LEU A 18 -12.71 -33.41 2.01
C LEU A 18 -12.84 -32.28 0.96
N LEU A 19 -13.94 -31.52 0.99
CA LEU A 19 -14.20 -30.37 0.15
C LEU A 19 -14.56 -29.17 1.04
N TYR A 20 -13.62 -28.75 1.89
CA TYR A 20 -13.58 -27.38 2.39
C TYR A 20 -13.08 -26.48 1.26
N THR A 21 -13.93 -26.23 0.28
CA THR A 21 -13.82 -25.04 -0.55
C THR A 21 -14.42 -23.90 0.27
N SER A 22 -13.64 -22.84 0.47
CA SER A 22 -14.06 -21.65 1.19
C SER A 22 -15.42 -21.17 0.69
N GLN A 23 -16.41 -21.06 1.58
CA GLN A 23 -17.70 -20.38 1.38
C GLN A 23 -17.50 -18.85 1.24
N ILE A 24 -16.64 -18.43 0.32
CA ILE A 24 -16.45 -17.06 -0.12
C ILE A 24 -17.05 -16.95 -1.52
N GLY A 25 -18.37 -16.88 -1.57
CA GLY A 25 -19.06 -16.27 -2.70
C GLY A 25 -20.11 -17.17 -3.35
N THR A 26 -21.32 -17.16 -2.82
CA THR A 26 -22.51 -17.26 -3.70
C THR A 26 -23.80 -16.68 -3.12
N ALA A 27 -23.87 -16.25 -1.85
CA ALA A 27 -25.16 -15.92 -1.26
C ALA A 27 -25.23 -14.61 -0.44
N VAL A 28 -24.57 -13.51 -0.85
CA VAL A 28 -24.88 -12.15 -0.32
C VAL A 28 -24.51 -11.06 -1.35
N ALA A 29 -25.54 -10.43 -1.95
CA ALA A 29 -25.70 -9.03 -2.34
C ALA A 29 -24.64 -8.29 -3.23
N PRO A 30 -25.06 -7.31 -4.06
CA PRO A 30 -24.24 -6.55 -5.03
C PRO A 30 -23.18 -5.59 -4.42
N ARG A 31 -22.76 -5.79 -3.16
CA ARG A 31 -21.74 -4.96 -2.47
C ARG A 31 -20.30 -5.51 -2.62
N ARG A 32 -20.13 -6.74 -3.13
CA ARG A 32 -18.82 -7.39 -3.33
C ARG A 32 -18.05 -6.97 -4.59
N ARG A 33 -18.70 -6.37 -5.60
CA ARG A 33 -18.02 -5.92 -6.82
C ARG A 33 -17.11 -4.72 -6.56
N ARG A 34 -17.60 -3.72 -5.82
CA ARG A 34 -16.85 -2.48 -5.55
C ARG A 34 -15.56 -2.68 -4.73
N HIS A 35 -15.53 -3.64 -3.79
CA HIS A 35 -14.31 -3.93 -3.04
C HIS A 35 -13.25 -4.62 -3.91
N ARG A 36 -13.63 -5.58 -4.75
CA ARG A 36 -12.70 -6.21 -5.69
C ARG A 36 -12.20 -5.25 -6.75
N GLU A 37 -13.08 -4.39 -7.27
CA GLU A 37 -12.71 -3.34 -8.23
C GLU A 37 -11.71 -2.36 -7.60
N ALA A 38 -11.92 -1.94 -6.35
CA ALA A 38 -11.00 -1.07 -5.63
C ALA A 38 -9.64 -1.74 -5.33
N GLU A 39 -9.63 -3.02 -4.96
CA GLU A 39 -8.39 -3.78 -4.75
C GLU A 39 -7.59 -3.95 -6.05
N VAL A 40 -8.29 -4.21 -7.17
CA VAL A 40 -7.67 -4.32 -8.51
C VAL A 40 -7.14 -2.96 -8.98
N GLU A 41 -7.91 -1.88 -8.80
CA GLU A 41 -7.47 -0.53 -9.17
C GLU A 41 -6.24 -0.12 -8.37
N HIS A 42 -6.24 -0.36 -7.06
CA HIS A 42 -5.10 -0.05 -6.20
C HIS A 42 -3.84 -0.84 -6.58
N ALA A 43 -3.98 -2.15 -6.85
CA ALA A 43 -2.86 -2.97 -7.33
C ALA A 43 -2.33 -2.47 -8.69
N TYR A 44 -3.23 -2.04 -9.58
CA TYR A 44 -2.89 -1.48 -10.88
C TYR A 44 -2.14 -0.15 -10.75
N GLU A 45 -2.59 0.77 -9.89
CA GLU A 45 -1.92 2.05 -9.65
C GLU A 45 -0.50 1.86 -9.14
N ILE A 46 -0.31 0.97 -8.16
CA ILE A 46 0.99 0.65 -7.59
C ILE A 46 1.93 0.04 -8.65
N GLN A 47 1.43 -0.89 -9.46
CA GLN A 47 2.19 -1.50 -10.55
C GLN A 47 2.57 -0.47 -11.62
N LYS A 48 1.63 0.38 -12.03
CA LYS A 48 1.83 1.41 -13.05
C LYS A 48 2.88 2.42 -12.61
N ASP A 49 2.80 2.92 -11.38
CA ASP A 49 3.75 3.92 -10.87
C ASP A 49 5.17 3.34 -10.79
N ALA A 50 5.30 2.08 -10.38
CA ALA A 50 6.57 1.37 -10.36
C ALA A 50 7.13 1.13 -11.76
N ALA A 51 6.26 0.76 -12.71
CA ALA A 51 6.61 0.58 -14.11
C ALA A 51 7.10 1.89 -14.75
N ILE A 52 6.41 3.01 -14.48
CA ILE A 52 6.82 4.34 -14.96
C ILE A 52 8.19 4.73 -14.39
N ARG A 53 8.40 4.51 -13.08
CA ARG A 53 9.69 4.79 -12.45
C ARG A 53 10.81 3.92 -13.02
N GLY A 54 10.57 2.63 -13.21
CA GLY A 54 11.52 1.70 -13.83
C GLY A 54 11.85 2.09 -15.27
N ALA A 55 10.83 2.42 -16.06
CA ALA A 55 10.99 2.90 -17.43
C ALA A 55 11.83 4.19 -17.48
N ALA A 56 11.58 5.16 -16.60
CA ALA A 56 12.34 6.41 -16.56
C ALA A 56 13.83 6.18 -16.27
N ILE A 57 14.14 5.37 -15.26
CA ILE A 57 15.52 5.05 -14.86
C ILE A 57 16.27 4.35 -16.01
N TRP A 58 15.66 3.32 -16.60
CA TRP A 58 16.30 2.56 -17.67
C TRP A 58 16.38 3.31 -18.99
N THR A 59 15.43 4.21 -19.27
CA THR A 59 15.53 5.12 -20.42
C THR A 59 16.72 6.05 -20.26
N PHE A 60 16.92 6.61 -19.07
CA PHE A 60 18.07 7.47 -18.80
C PHE A 60 19.39 6.71 -18.92
N LEU A 61 19.47 5.50 -18.35
CA LEU A 61 20.63 4.63 -18.47
C LEU A 61 20.90 4.23 -19.93
N GLY A 62 19.89 3.76 -20.66
CA GLY A 62 20.01 3.35 -22.06
C GLY A 62 20.36 4.51 -23.00
N GLY A 63 19.74 5.68 -22.78
CA GLY A 63 20.02 6.91 -23.50
C GLY A 63 21.46 7.38 -23.27
N THR A 64 21.88 7.48 -22.01
CA THR A 64 23.24 7.89 -21.65
C THR A 64 24.27 6.91 -22.21
N THR A 65 24.02 5.61 -22.12
CA THR A 65 24.89 4.57 -22.68
C THR A 65 25.00 4.69 -24.20
N THR A 66 23.89 4.95 -24.89
CA THR A 66 23.86 5.12 -26.36
C THR A 66 24.62 6.37 -26.79
N VAL A 67 24.46 7.48 -26.07
CA VAL A 67 25.20 8.72 -26.31
C VAL A 67 26.69 8.52 -26.07
N MET A 68 27.07 7.88 -24.96
CA MET A 68 28.46 7.62 -24.64
C MET A 68 29.10 6.71 -25.69
N ALA A 69 28.43 5.63 -26.10
CA ALA A 69 28.89 4.74 -27.17
C ALA A 69 29.11 5.48 -28.51
N HIS A 70 28.29 6.49 -28.82
CA HIS A 70 28.44 7.32 -30.03
C HIS A 70 29.76 8.10 -30.06
N TYR A 71 30.22 8.58 -28.90
CA TYR A 71 31.46 9.34 -28.77
C TYR A 71 32.69 8.43 -28.62
N LEU A 72 32.58 7.31 -27.90
CA LEU A 72 33.71 6.42 -27.63
C LEU A 72 34.05 5.50 -28.81
N PHE A 73 33.05 4.97 -29.52
CA PHE A 73 33.28 3.92 -30.52
C PHE A 73 33.02 4.41 -31.96
N PRO A 74 34.05 4.49 -32.83
CA PRO A 74 33.89 4.96 -34.20
C PRO A 74 33.00 4.04 -35.06
N GLY A 75 32.88 2.75 -34.71
CA GLY A 75 31.94 1.81 -35.35
C GLY A 75 30.48 2.14 -35.05
N PHE A 76 30.15 2.42 -33.78
CA PHE A 76 28.79 2.78 -33.35
C PHE A 76 28.36 4.17 -33.87
N ARG A 77 29.33 5.06 -34.12
CA ARG A 77 29.07 6.37 -34.75
C ARG A 77 28.44 6.25 -36.13
N LYS A 78 28.90 5.27 -36.92
CA LYS A 78 28.43 5.00 -38.30
C LYS A 78 27.07 4.31 -38.36
N GLN A 79 26.54 3.81 -37.24
CA GLN A 79 25.22 3.18 -37.19
C GLN A 79 24.08 4.20 -37.29
N THR A 80 22.94 3.75 -37.82
CA THR A 80 21.76 4.59 -38.09
C THR A 80 21.16 5.18 -36.82
N LEU A 81 20.50 6.34 -36.93
CA LEU A 81 19.76 6.94 -35.81
C LEU A 81 18.61 6.06 -35.35
N ALA A 82 17.93 5.38 -36.29
CA ALA A 82 16.86 4.44 -35.98
C ALA A 82 17.33 3.29 -35.06
N PHE A 83 18.52 2.73 -35.32
CA PHE A 83 19.07 1.67 -34.47
C PHE A 83 19.34 2.15 -33.04
N LYS A 84 19.85 3.37 -32.88
CA LYS A 84 20.11 3.97 -31.56
C LYS A 84 18.80 4.22 -30.80
N ALA A 85 17.78 4.74 -31.48
CA ALA A 85 16.45 4.91 -30.90
C ALA A 85 15.85 3.57 -30.47
N PHE A 86 16.03 2.51 -31.28
CA PHE A 86 15.60 1.16 -30.96
C PHE A 86 16.26 0.61 -29.68
N LEU A 87 17.56 0.85 -29.48
CA LEU A 87 18.26 0.44 -28.25
C LEU A 87 17.71 1.16 -27.02
N VAL A 88 17.47 2.47 -27.13
CA VAL A 88 16.88 3.25 -26.03
C VAL A 88 15.46 2.75 -25.73
N SER A 89 14.62 2.53 -26.74
CA SER A 89 13.26 2.00 -26.52
C SER A 89 13.28 0.59 -25.92
N GLY A 90 14.23 -0.27 -26.30
CA GLY A 90 14.41 -1.58 -25.70
C GLY A 90 14.74 -1.51 -24.22
N ALA A 91 15.65 -0.60 -23.85
CA ALA A 91 15.96 -0.32 -22.44
C ALA A 91 14.74 0.23 -21.68
N THR A 92 13.96 1.13 -22.27
CA THR A 92 12.71 1.66 -21.69
C THR A 92 11.70 0.55 -21.40
N ILE A 93 11.43 -0.31 -22.39
CA ILE A 93 10.49 -1.44 -22.25
C ILE A 93 10.98 -2.40 -21.16
N PHE A 94 12.28 -2.72 -21.15
CA PHE A 94 12.87 -3.55 -20.11
C PHE A 94 12.65 -2.95 -18.71
N GLY A 95 12.91 -1.66 -18.54
CA GLY A 95 12.68 -0.99 -17.26
C GLY A 95 11.22 -0.95 -16.83
N LEU A 96 10.30 -0.84 -17.79
CA LEU A 96 8.86 -0.89 -17.52
C LEU A 96 8.47 -2.26 -16.94
N VAL A 97 8.89 -3.35 -17.60
CA VAL A 97 8.59 -4.72 -17.19
C VAL A 97 9.21 -5.05 -15.82
N VAL A 98 10.50 -4.78 -15.64
CA VAL A 98 11.19 -5.05 -14.37
C VAL A 98 10.62 -4.18 -13.23
N GLY A 99 10.29 -2.92 -13.51
CA GLY A 99 9.66 -2.04 -12.54
C GLY A 99 8.30 -2.57 -12.06
N ALA A 100 7.48 -3.08 -12.99
CA ALA A 100 6.20 -3.69 -12.66
C ALA A 100 6.37 -4.99 -11.84
N ASP A 101 7.25 -5.90 -12.29
CA ASP A 101 7.43 -7.22 -11.68
C ASP A 101 7.99 -7.13 -10.26
N THR A 102 8.93 -6.20 -10.02
CA THR A 102 9.53 -6.01 -8.69
C THR A 102 8.50 -5.62 -7.63
N VAL A 103 7.48 -4.85 -8.01
CA VAL A 103 6.45 -4.40 -7.08
C VAL A 103 5.38 -5.45 -6.81
N LEU A 104 5.02 -6.25 -7.81
CA LEU A 104 4.15 -7.42 -7.58
C LEU A 104 4.78 -8.39 -6.58
N LEU A 105 6.06 -8.72 -6.77
CA LEU A 105 6.81 -9.59 -5.87
C LEU A 105 6.97 -8.98 -4.46
N ASN A 106 7.22 -7.67 -4.40
CA ASN A 106 7.41 -6.99 -3.12
C ASN A 106 6.09 -6.85 -2.36
N HIS A 107 4.96 -6.62 -3.02
CA HIS A 107 3.66 -6.52 -2.34
C HIS A 107 3.29 -7.83 -1.64
N GLU A 108 3.42 -8.97 -2.30
CA GLU A 108 3.16 -10.28 -1.70
C GLU A 108 4.15 -10.66 -0.59
N SER A 109 5.41 -10.22 -0.72
CA SER A 109 6.44 -10.41 0.32
C SER A 109 6.15 -9.55 1.55
N GLN A 110 5.76 -8.30 1.33
CA GLN A 110 5.49 -7.33 2.38
C GLN A 110 4.26 -7.72 3.18
N GLU A 111 3.15 -8.08 2.54
CA GLU A 111 1.94 -8.52 3.24
C GLU A 111 2.21 -9.72 4.17
N ARG A 112 2.94 -10.73 3.67
CA ARG A 112 3.33 -11.89 4.48
C ARG A 112 4.24 -11.50 5.65
N SER A 113 5.19 -10.61 5.41
CA SER A 113 6.13 -10.16 6.46
C SER A 113 5.44 -9.35 7.55
N GLU A 114 4.48 -8.49 7.18
CA GLU A 114 3.72 -7.66 8.09
C GLU A 114 2.79 -8.52 8.95
N GLU A 115 2.09 -9.48 8.33
CA GLU A 115 1.24 -10.42 9.07
C GLU A 115 2.07 -11.26 10.05
N HIS A 116 3.24 -11.73 9.64
CA HIS A 116 4.16 -12.45 10.51
C HIS A 116 4.71 -11.57 11.64
N ALA A 117 5.03 -10.31 11.37
CA ALA A 117 5.48 -9.36 12.38
C ALA A 117 4.39 -9.07 13.42
N ILE A 118 3.15 -8.87 12.99
CA ILE A 118 2.00 -8.66 13.89
C ILE A 118 1.76 -9.91 14.73
N ARG A 119 1.80 -11.11 14.13
CA ARG A 119 1.65 -12.37 14.85
C ARG A 119 2.77 -12.60 15.87
N ASN A 120 4.00 -12.23 15.55
CA ASN A 120 5.12 -12.32 16.47
C ASN A 120 5.00 -11.31 17.63
N ARG A 121 4.55 -10.08 17.36
CA ARG A 121 4.24 -9.09 18.42
C ARG A 121 3.13 -9.57 19.34
N ALA A 122 2.06 -10.12 18.77
CA ALA A 122 0.96 -10.70 19.54
C ALA A 122 1.43 -11.84 20.46
N ARG A 123 2.24 -12.77 19.93
CA ARG A 123 2.81 -13.88 20.71
C ARG A 123 3.71 -13.37 21.85
N LEU A 124 4.51 -12.35 21.60
CA LEU A 124 5.39 -11.76 22.61
C LEU A 124 4.58 -11.10 23.74
N GLU A 125 3.57 -10.30 23.40
CA GLU A 125 2.75 -9.59 24.39
C GLU A 125 1.82 -10.53 25.17
N LEU A 126 1.19 -11.50 24.51
CA LEU A 126 0.37 -12.52 25.17
C LEU A 126 1.24 -13.43 26.06
N GLY A 127 2.44 -13.80 25.60
CA GLY A 127 3.41 -14.54 26.39
C GLY A 127 3.87 -13.79 27.64
N ARG A 128 4.08 -12.46 27.55
CA ARG A 128 4.38 -11.61 28.72
C ARG A 128 3.22 -11.54 29.73
N ARG A 129 1.98 -11.71 29.25
CA ARG A 129 0.76 -11.79 30.09
C ARG A 129 0.49 -13.21 30.61
N GLY A 130 1.32 -14.20 30.27
CA GLY A 130 1.14 -15.60 30.65
C GLY A 130 -0.02 -16.31 29.91
N ILE A 131 -0.52 -15.72 28.82
CA ILE A 131 -1.65 -16.25 28.04
C ILE A 131 -1.08 -17.06 26.87
N VAL A 132 -1.62 -18.27 26.66
CA VAL A 132 -1.26 -19.09 25.50
C VAL A 132 -1.77 -18.39 24.24
N ALA A 133 -0.88 -18.10 23.30
CA ALA A 133 -1.21 -17.43 22.05
C ALA A 133 -1.97 -18.38 21.09
N SER A 134 -3.25 -18.63 21.37
CA SER A 134 -4.19 -19.24 20.43
C SER A 134 -4.66 -18.21 19.39
N GLU A 135 -5.12 -18.68 18.23
CA GLU A 135 -5.66 -17.80 17.17
C GLU A 135 -6.78 -16.88 17.71
N SER A 136 -7.64 -17.39 18.60
CA SER A 136 -8.70 -16.60 19.25
C SER A 136 -8.18 -15.47 20.15
N GLU A 137 -7.05 -15.65 20.83
CA GLU A 137 -6.45 -14.64 21.69
C GLU A 137 -5.65 -13.61 20.89
N ILE A 138 -5.03 -14.04 19.79
CA ILE A 138 -4.38 -13.14 18.83
C ILE A 138 -5.43 -12.22 18.18
N GLU A 139 -6.60 -12.74 17.81
CA GLU A 139 -7.70 -11.93 17.25
C GLU A 139 -8.18 -10.86 18.25
N LYS A 140 -8.43 -11.25 19.50
CA LYS A 140 -8.83 -10.31 20.57
C LYS A 140 -7.76 -9.23 20.80
N TRP A 141 -6.49 -9.62 20.81
CA TRP A 141 -5.38 -8.68 20.94
C TRP A 141 -5.34 -7.69 19.76
N LYS A 142 -5.53 -8.16 18.51
CA LYS A 142 -5.60 -7.27 17.33
C LYS A 142 -6.74 -6.26 17.45
N GLU A 143 -7.91 -6.68 17.94
CA GLU A 143 -9.06 -5.79 18.14
C GLU A 143 -8.79 -4.74 19.23
N GLN A 144 -8.21 -5.15 20.35
CA GLN A 144 -7.82 -4.23 21.43
C GLN A 144 -6.83 -3.17 20.95
N VAL A 145 -5.75 -3.59 20.29
CA VAL A 145 -4.72 -2.68 19.74
C VAL A 145 -5.32 -1.72 18.71
N ARG A 146 -6.22 -2.21 17.85
CA ARG A 146 -6.94 -1.37 16.88
C ARG A 146 -7.79 -0.31 17.59
N ARG A 147 -8.53 -0.70 18.63
CA ARG A 147 -9.39 0.22 19.39
C ARG A 147 -8.57 1.31 20.07
N GLU A 148 -7.49 0.95 20.75
CA GLU A 148 -6.58 1.90 21.39
C GLU A 148 -5.96 2.89 20.40
N TYR A 149 -5.66 2.45 19.18
CA TYR A 149 -5.12 3.31 18.13
C TYR A 149 -6.13 4.37 17.68
N TRP A 150 -7.39 3.99 17.46
CA TRP A 150 -8.46 4.93 17.10
C TRP A 150 -8.75 5.92 18.23
N GLU A 151 -8.82 5.44 19.47
CA GLU A 151 -9.02 6.32 20.64
C GLU A 151 -7.87 7.35 20.79
N LYS A 152 -6.63 6.95 20.52
CA LYS A 152 -5.48 7.86 20.51
C LYS A 152 -5.54 8.87 19.38
N GLN A 153 -6.02 8.49 18.20
CA GLN A 153 -6.21 9.43 17.09
C GLN A 153 -7.31 10.44 17.39
N ASP A 154 -8.44 10.01 17.94
CA ASP A 154 -9.55 10.89 18.31
C ASP A 154 -9.12 11.87 19.42
N ALA A 155 -8.36 11.40 20.40
CA ALA A 155 -7.78 12.24 21.44
C ALA A 155 -6.75 13.24 20.88
N ALA A 156 -5.91 12.82 19.93
CA ALA A 156 -4.93 13.69 19.27
C ALA A 156 -5.62 14.73 18.36
N ALA A 157 -6.69 14.35 17.67
CA ALA A 157 -7.50 15.26 16.86
C ALA A 157 -8.22 16.29 17.74
N ALA A 158 -8.77 15.89 18.88
CA ALA A 158 -9.36 16.79 19.87
C ALA A 158 -8.32 17.74 20.49
N ALA A 159 -7.11 17.25 20.79
CA ALA A 159 -6.01 18.08 21.30
C ALA A 159 -5.48 19.08 20.25
N GLY A 160 -5.39 18.68 18.98
CA GLY A 160 -5.03 19.55 17.86
C GLY A 160 -6.08 20.63 17.56
N ALA A 161 -7.37 20.28 17.67
CA ALA A 161 -8.47 21.24 17.54
C ALA A 161 -8.50 22.27 18.69
N GLY A 162 -8.08 21.87 19.91
CA GLY A 162 -7.94 22.77 21.06
C GLY A 162 -6.79 23.78 20.92
N ALA A 163 -5.70 23.41 20.23
CA ALA A 163 -4.57 24.31 19.99
C ALA A 163 -4.86 25.40 18.93
N GLY A 164 -5.75 25.12 17.96
CA GLY A 164 -6.15 26.08 16.92
C GLY A 164 -7.01 27.24 17.43
N ALA A 165 -7.71 27.08 18.56
CA ALA A 165 -8.55 28.12 19.14
C ALA A 165 -7.79 29.14 20.02
N ALA A 166 -6.59 28.78 20.50
CA ALA A 166 -5.80 29.64 21.39
C ALA A 166 -4.87 30.63 20.65
N GLY A 167 -4.71 30.51 19.32
CA GLY A 167 -3.81 31.36 18.52
C GLY A 167 -4.44 32.63 17.92
N SER A 168 -5.74 32.86 18.09
CA SER A 168 -6.47 33.95 17.39
C SER A 168 -6.91 35.09 18.31
N LYS A 169 -6.03 35.57 19.19
CA LYS A 169 -6.23 36.82 19.95
C LYS A 169 -4.93 37.59 20.12
N SER A 170 -4.51 38.33 19.09
CA SER A 170 -3.75 39.58 19.25
C SER A 170 -3.43 40.22 17.88
N THR A 171 -4.41 40.86 17.25
CA THR A 171 -4.15 42.01 16.37
C THR A 171 -5.36 42.94 16.39
N THR A 172 -5.53 43.69 17.49
CA THR A 172 -6.42 44.85 17.50
C THR A 172 -5.62 46.04 16.97
N THR A 173 -5.85 46.36 15.70
CA THR A 173 -5.54 47.66 15.11
C THR A 173 -6.53 48.69 15.67
N PRO A 174 -6.09 49.85 16.20
CA PRO A 174 -6.87 51.06 16.12
C PRO A 174 -6.27 51.99 15.06
N SER A 175 -7.14 52.38 14.15
CA SER A 175 -6.94 53.37 13.10
C SER A 175 -6.81 54.79 13.64
N MET A 176 -5.99 55.57 12.91
CA MET A 176 -5.99 57.04 12.77
C MET A 176 -5.52 57.88 13.97
N GLU A 177 -4.36 58.54 13.81
CA GLU A 177 -4.32 60.00 13.95
C GLU A 177 -3.22 60.63 13.09
N GLU A 178 -3.66 61.67 12.41
CA GLU A 178 -2.99 62.63 11.55
C GLU A 178 -1.97 63.47 12.34
N GLN A 179 -0.74 63.60 11.86
CA GLN A 179 0.07 64.79 12.11
C GLN A 179 1.22 64.93 11.09
N SER A 180 1.12 65.99 10.31
CA SER A 180 2.14 66.54 9.45
C SER A 180 3.40 66.97 10.22
N ASN A 181 4.59 66.70 9.69
CA ASN A 181 5.74 67.57 9.92
C ASN A 181 6.73 67.53 8.73
N PRO A 182 7.00 68.67 8.06
CA PRO A 182 7.96 68.76 6.98
C PRO A 182 9.34 69.17 7.51
N ASN A 183 10.28 68.21 7.62
CA ASN A 183 11.72 68.45 7.53
C ASN A 183 12.52 67.14 7.78
N ARG A 184 12.93 66.46 6.71
CA ARG A 184 14.27 65.88 6.48
C ARG A 184 14.30 65.07 5.20
#